data_AF-A0A7W7EVP1-F1
#
_entry.id   AF-A0A7W7EVP1-F1
#
_cell.length_a   1.000
_cell.length_b   1.000
_cell.length_c   1.000
_cell.angle_alpha   90.00
_cell.angle_beta   90.00
_cell.angle_gamma   90.00
#
_symmetry.space_group_name_H-M   'P 1'
#
loop_
_entity.id
_entity.type
_entity.pdbx_description
1 polymer ?
#
loop_
_entity_poly.entity_id
_entity_poly.type
_entity_poly.pdbx_seq_one_letter_code
_entity_poly.pdbx_strand_id
1 'polypeptide(L)'
;MVLGQVQGPPDLVERELFIYPVTDDVSDDASYQEFGSEVALATPKEPGGKGQGNNPEQLFAAGYAACFLSAMKLVGTQGTHADKGFGLAVTLAIALPGLDTVEAEALVAEADTVCPYSHAVRGNIEVRLEVTTEA
;
A
#
# COMPACT_ATOMS: atom_id res chain seq x y z
N MET A 1 -16.54 -4.40 -11.73
CA MET A 1 -17.03 -3.13 -11.18
C MET A 1 -16.14 -2.03 -11.76
N VAL A 2 -16.71 -0.96 -12.32
CA VAL A 2 -15.92 0.07 -13.03
C VAL A 2 -15.18 0.93 -12.01
N LEU A 3 -13.84 0.92 -12.11
CA LEU A 3 -12.92 1.73 -11.30
C LEU A 3 -13.21 3.22 -11.53
N GLY A 4 -13.57 3.93 -10.46
CA GLY A 4 -13.76 5.38 -10.48
C GLY A 4 -12.43 6.08 -10.70
N GLN A 5 -12.38 6.99 -11.67
CA GLN A 5 -11.23 7.85 -11.91
C GLN A 5 -10.99 8.73 -10.67
N VAL A 6 -9.79 8.61 -10.10
CA VAL A 6 -9.32 9.40 -8.97
C VAL A 6 -8.63 10.66 -9.51
N GLN A 7 -8.78 11.80 -8.82
CA GLN A 7 -8.26 13.10 -9.24
C GLN A 7 -7.40 13.68 -8.12
N GLY A 8 -6.08 13.49 -8.22
CA GLY A 8 -5.10 14.01 -7.27
C GLY A 8 -4.80 15.52 -7.40
N PRO A 9 -3.77 16.01 -6.67
CA PRO A 9 -3.35 17.40 -6.69
C PRO A 9 -3.04 17.87 -8.13
N PRO A 10 -3.44 19.10 -8.52
CA PRO A 10 -3.42 19.55 -9.92
C PRO A 10 -2.02 19.68 -10.54
N ASP A 11 -0.96 19.59 -9.75
CA ASP A 11 0.45 19.78 -10.11
C ASP A 11 1.26 18.47 -10.23
N LEU A 12 0.67 17.31 -9.92
CA LEU A 12 1.35 16.02 -9.97
C LEU A 12 0.76 15.10 -11.06
N VAL A 13 1.63 14.38 -11.77
CA VAL A 13 1.20 13.28 -12.64
C VAL A 13 0.92 12.07 -11.77
N GLU A 14 -0.34 11.64 -11.70
CA GLU A 14 -0.75 10.46 -10.95
C GLU A 14 -0.28 9.18 -11.65
N ARG A 15 0.34 8.30 -10.88
CA ARG A 15 0.56 6.91 -11.29
C ARG A 15 -0.47 6.05 -10.59
N GLU A 16 -1.41 5.52 -11.37
CA GLU A 16 -2.40 4.55 -10.92
C GLU A 16 -1.68 3.38 -10.26
N LEU A 17 -2.00 3.13 -8.99
CA LEU A 17 -1.34 2.11 -8.18
C LEU A 17 -2.25 0.90 -8.02
N PHE A 18 -1.60 -0.26 -8.13
CA PHE A 18 -2.13 -1.61 -8.00
C PHE A 18 -3.10 -1.78 -6.82
N ILE A 19 -4.20 -2.50 -7.05
CA ILE A 19 -5.14 -2.91 -6.02
C ILE A 19 -4.52 -4.11 -5.31
N TYR A 20 -4.14 -3.94 -4.05
CA TYR A 20 -3.69 -5.07 -3.23
C TYR A 20 -4.86 -5.58 -2.39
N PRO A 21 -5.24 -6.87 -2.52
CA PRO A 21 -6.19 -7.47 -1.61
C PRO A 21 -5.56 -7.51 -0.22
N VAL A 22 -6.25 -7.04 0.80
CA VAL A 22 -5.91 -7.32 2.21
C VAL A 22 -6.88 -8.38 2.67
N THR A 23 -6.36 -9.57 2.98
CA THR A 23 -7.17 -10.71 3.44
C THR A 23 -7.23 -10.74 4.98
N ASP A 24 -8.23 -11.44 5.50
CA ASP A 24 -8.50 -11.67 6.92
C ASP A 24 -7.51 -12.62 7.63
N ASP A 25 -6.45 -13.05 6.94
CA ASP A 25 -5.39 -13.84 7.54
C ASP A 25 -4.54 -12.95 8.47
N VAL A 26 -4.97 -12.86 9.73
CA VAL A 26 -4.22 -12.23 10.84
C VAL A 26 -3.07 -13.13 11.32
N SER A 27 -2.64 -14.10 10.49
CA SER A 27 -1.56 -15.00 10.84
C SER A 27 -0.21 -14.31 10.65
N ASP A 28 0.80 -14.75 11.43
CA ASP A 28 2.17 -14.22 11.34
C ASP A 28 2.85 -14.48 9.98
N ASP A 29 2.21 -15.24 9.08
CA ASP A 29 2.73 -15.73 7.81
C ASP A 29 1.71 -15.50 6.67
N ALA A 30 1.61 -14.28 6.14
CA ALA A 30 0.83 -13.99 4.94
C ALA A 30 1.67 -14.17 3.67
N SER A 31 1.07 -14.53 2.52
CA SER A 31 1.76 -14.43 1.24
C SER A 31 0.89 -13.74 0.19
N TYR A 32 1.51 -12.83 -0.56
CA TYR A 32 0.86 -12.15 -1.67
C TYR A 32 1.35 -12.77 -2.98
N GLN A 33 0.40 -13.31 -3.76
CA GLN A 33 0.63 -13.83 -5.11
C GLN A 33 0.42 -12.70 -6.12
N GLU A 34 1.45 -11.91 -6.42
CA GLU A 34 1.48 -11.10 -7.64
C GLU A 34 2.90 -10.67 -8.01
N PHE A 35 3.11 -10.29 -9.28
CA PHE A 35 4.42 -10.11 -9.97
C PHE A 35 5.13 -11.38 -10.45
N GLY A 36 4.39 -12.45 -10.76
CA GLY A 36 4.98 -13.70 -11.28
C GLY A 36 5.89 -14.43 -10.29
N SER A 37 5.91 -14.00 -9.03
CA SER A 37 6.64 -14.60 -7.91
C SER A 37 5.90 -14.32 -6.60
N GLU A 38 5.99 -15.25 -5.65
CA GLU A 38 5.34 -15.14 -4.33
C GLU A 38 6.17 -14.27 -3.40
N VAL A 39 5.58 -13.21 -2.84
CA VAL A 39 6.19 -12.43 -1.77
C VAL A 39 5.68 -12.98 -0.44
N ALA A 40 6.49 -13.83 0.18
CA ALA A 40 6.25 -14.30 1.53
C ALA A 40 6.45 -13.15 2.52
N LEU A 41 5.44 -12.89 3.35
CA LEU A 41 5.52 -11.98 4.47
C LEU A 41 5.71 -12.74 5.77
N ALA A 42 6.47 -12.16 6.69
CA ALA A 42 6.57 -12.68 8.04
C ALA A 42 6.73 -11.53 9.03
N THR A 43 6.07 -11.65 10.18
CA THR A 43 6.36 -10.80 11.33
C THR A 43 7.86 -10.96 11.70
N PRO A 44 8.62 -9.86 11.86
CA PRO A 44 10.02 -9.96 12.26
C PRO A 44 10.17 -10.61 13.64
N LYS A 45 11.36 -11.18 13.92
CA LYS A 45 11.67 -11.81 15.22
C LYS A 45 11.38 -10.91 16.43
N GLU A 46 11.48 -9.61 16.25
CA GLU A 46 11.03 -8.60 17.20
C GLU A 46 9.95 -7.78 16.48
N PRO A 47 8.69 -7.75 16.96
CA PRO A 47 8.25 -7.99 18.34
C PRO A 47 7.71 -9.40 18.66
N GLY A 48 8.05 -10.46 17.90
CA GLY A 48 7.71 -11.84 18.30
C GLY A 48 7.43 -12.84 17.19
N GLY A 49 7.70 -12.50 15.92
CA GLY A 49 7.41 -13.35 14.77
C GLY A 49 8.48 -14.40 14.45
N LYS A 50 8.21 -15.24 13.44
CA LYS A 50 9.12 -16.31 13.01
C LYS A 50 10.33 -15.78 12.24
N GLY A 51 10.23 -14.59 11.65
CA GLY A 51 11.29 -13.93 10.88
C GLY A 51 11.72 -14.65 9.59
N GLN A 52 10.88 -15.53 9.04
CA GLN A 52 11.13 -16.28 7.81
C GLN A 52 10.23 -15.74 6.69
N GLY A 53 10.54 -14.55 6.18
CA GLY A 53 9.79 -13.83 5.14
C GLY A 53 10.25 -12.38 5.03
N ASN A 54 9.72 -11.63 4.07
CA ASN A 54 9.91 -10.18 4.04
C ASN A 54 9.01 -9.52 5.07
N ASN A 55 9.44 -8.42 5.68
CA ASN A 55 8.55 -7.59 6.49
C ASN A 55 8.10 -6.36 5.70
N PRO A 56 7.02 -5.67 6.12
CA PRO A 56 6.56 -4.46 5.47
C PRO A 56 7.69 -3.44 5.26
N GLU A 57 8.52 -3.19 6.28
CA GLU A 57 9.60 -2.21 6.24
C GLU A 57 10.63 -2.49 5.15
N GLN A 58 10.95 -3.76 4.90
CA GLN A 58 11.83 -4.20 3.81
C GLN A 58 11.20 -3.93 2.45
N LEU A 59 9.90 -4.19 2.30
CA LEU A 59 9.18 -3.91 1.05
C LEU A 59 9.06 -2.41 0.79
N PHE A 60 8.86 -1.60 1.82
CA PHE A 60 8.91 -0.15 1.70
C PHE A 60 10.27 0.37 1.32
N ALA A 61 11.32 -0.10 1.99
CA ALA A 61 12.68 0.27 1.64
C ALA A 61 12.98 -0.08 0.18
N ALA A 62 12.54 -1.26 -0.29
CA ALA A 62 12.68 -1.67 -1.68
C ALA A 62 11.89 -0.77 -2.65
N GLY A 63 10.60 -0.52 -2.39
CA GLY A 63 9.75 0.33 -3.21
C GLY A 63 10.26 1.77 -3.27
N TYR A 64 10.66 2.33 -2.13
CA TYR A 64 11.24 3.67 -2.03
C TYR A 64 12.55 3.75 -2.82
N ALA A 65 13.48 2.80 -2.62
CA ALA A 65 14.75 2.78 -3.35
C ALA A 65 14.56 2.72 -4.86
N ALA A 66 13.62 1.89 -5.35
CA ALA A 66 13.31 1.79 -6.77
C ALA A 66 12.70 3.09 -7.33
N CYS A 67 11.78 3.72 -6.59
CA CYS A 67 11.19 5.01 -6.94
C CYS A 67 12.28 6.10 -7.01
N PHE A 68 13.14 6.17 -5.99
CA PHE A 68 14.21 7.16 -5.91
C PHE A 68 15.26 7.00 -7.02
N LEU A 69 15.64 5.76 -7.34
CA LEU A 69 16.52 5.48 -8.48
C LEU A 69 15.90 5.97 -9.80
N SER A 70 14.58 5.82 -9.97
CA SER A 70 13.87 6.30 -11.16
C SER A 70 13.85 7.82 -11.23
N ALA A 71 13.65 8.50 -10.10
CA ALA A 71 13.74 9.96 -10.01
C ALA A 71 15.15 10.47 -10.32
N MET A 72 16.19 9.83 -9.78
CA MET A 72 17.59 10.17 -10.09
C MET A 72 17.90 10.03 -11.59
N LYS A 73 17.44 8.94 -12.23
CA LYS A 73 17.58 8.76 -13.68
C LYS A 73 16.86 9.85 -14.46
N LEU A 74 15.66 10.24 -14.03
CA LEU A 74 14.89 11.31 -14.66
C LEU A 74 15.67 12.63 -14.59
N VAL A 75 16.08 13.06 -13.40
CA VAL A 75 16.83 14.30 -13.20
C VAL A 75 18.16 14.29 -13.96
N GLY A 76 18.87 13.16 -13.94
CA GLY A 76 20.16 13.02 -14.62
C GLY A 76 20.08 13.02 -16.15
N THR A 77 18.91 12.73 -16.73
CA THR A 77 18.73 12.68 -18.20
C THR A 77 17.95 13.87 -18.76
N GLN A 78 17.03 14.47 -18.00
CA GLN A 78 16.11 15.50 -18.46
C GLN A 78 16.26 16.84 -17.74
N GLY A 79 17.17 16.95 -16.76
CA GLY A 79 17.38 18.14 -15.96
C GLY A 79 16.42 18.26 -14.77
N THR A 80 16.62 19.28 -13.92
CA THR A 80 15.77 19.52 -12.75
C THR A 80 14.40 20.02 -13.18
N HIS A 81 13.36 19.24 -12.92
CA HIS A 81 11.97 19.70 -13.04
C HIS A 81 11.58 20.38 -11.73
N ALA A 82 11.64 21.71 -11.67
CA ALA A 82 11.23 22.47 -10.48
C ALA A 82 9.74 22.27 -10.13
N ASP A 83 8.91 21.92 -11.12
CA ASP A 83 7.44 21.88 -10.99
C ASP A 83 6.80 20.57 -11.49
N LYS A 84 7.54 19.45 -11.59
CA LYS A 84 6.98 18.16 -12.06
C LYS A 84 7.46 16.99 -11.22
N GLY A 85 6.83 16.79 -10.08
CA GLY A 85 6.91 15.54 -9.31
C GLY A 85 5.90 14.51 -9.84
N PHE A 86 5.99 13.29 -9.31
CA PHE A 86 4.93 12.29 -9.47
C PHE A 86 4.11 12.24 -8.19
N GLY A 87 2.80 12.10 -8.34
CA GLY A 87 1.89 11.82 -7.23
C GLY A 87 1.80 10.32 -7.02
N LEU A 88 1.55 9.93 -5.77
CA LEU A 88 1.14 8.57 -5.43
C LEU A 88 -0.32 8.64 -4.98
N ALA A 89 -1.07 7.58 -5.26
CA ALA A 89 -2.38 7.31 -4.70
C ALA A 89 -2.47 5.80 -4.46
N VAL A 90 -3.21 5.36 -3.45
CA VAL A 90 -3.35 3.94 -3.10
C VAL A 90 -4.82 3.61 -2.91
N THR A 91 -5.26 2.49 -3.47
CA THR A 91 -6.53 1.86 -3.09
C THR A 91 -6.25 0.50 -2.47
N LEU A 92 -6.70 0.30 -1.24
CA LEU A 92 -6.65 -0.98 -0.54
C LEU A 92 -8.03 -1.63 -0.64
N ALA A 93 -8.13 -2.76 -1.34
CA ALA A 93 -9.34 -3.57 -1.38
C ALA A 93 -9.25 -4.61 -0.26
N ILE A 94 -10.09 -4.48 0.76
CA ILE A 94 -10.02 -5.24 2.01
C ILE A 94 -11.20 -6.20 2.03
N ALA A 95 -10.92 -7.51 2.03
CA ALA A 95 -11.95 -8.55 2.07
C ALA A 95 -11.99 -9.16 3.48
N LEU A 96 -13.12 -9.02 4.15
CA LEU A 96 -13.39 -9.52 5.50
C LEU A 96 -14.66 -10.41 5.47
N PRO A 97 -14.60 -11.57 4.80
CA PRO A 97 -15.78 -12.42 4.61
C PRO A 97 -16.31 -12.91 5.97
N GLY A 98 -17.61 -12.80 6.16
CA GLY A 98 -18.29 -13.28 7.37
C GLY A 98 -18.32 -12.30 8.55
N LEU A 99 -17.73 -11.11 8.43
CA LEU A 99 -17.97 -9.99 9.35
C LEU A 99 -19.21 -9.21 8.95
N ASP A 100 -19.88 -8.58 9.92
CA ASP A 100 -20.86 -7.55 9.64
C ASP A 100 -20.18 -6.31 9.04
N THR A 101 -20.84 -5.63 8.10
CA THR A 101 -20.25 -4.47 7.40
C THR A 101 -19.84 -3.35 8.36
N VAL A 102 -20.65 -3.06 9.38
CA VAL A 102 -20.34 -1.99 10.35
C VAL A 102 -19.12 -2.38 11.20
N GLU A 103 -19.05 -3.63 11.60
CA GLU A 103 -17.91 -4.16 12.37
C GLU A 103 -16.63 -4.19 11.51
N ALA A 104 -16.73 -4.59 10.25
CA ALA A 104 -15.63 -4.61 9.30
C ALA A 104 -15.09 -3.20 9.02
N GLU A 105 -15.97 -2.23 8.76
CA GLU A 105 -15.58 -0.83 8.56
C GLU A 105 -14.93 -0.23 9.81
N ALA A 106 -15.46 -0.53 11.00
CA ALA A 106 -14.88 -0.06 12.26
C ALA A 106 -13.48 -0.65 12.50
N LEU A 107 -13.28 -1.95 12.22
CA LEU A 107 -11.98 -2.61 12.30
C LEU A 107 -10.96 -1.98 11.36
N VAL A 108 -11.35 -1.75 10.11
CA VAL A 108 -10.49 -1.12 9.09
C VAL A 108 -10.14 0.32 9.46
N ALA A 109 -11.11 1.09 9.97
CA ALA A 109 -10.87 2.44 10.43
C ALA A 109 -9.86 2.49 11.58
N GLU A 110 -10.00 1.63 12.58
CA GLU A 110 -9.03 1.52 13.68
C GLU A 110 -7.65 1.09 13.16
N ALA A 111 -7.60 0.11 12.25
CA ALA A 111 -6.36 -0.34 11.62
C ALA A 111 -5.62 0.80 10.89
N ASP A 112 -6.33 1.69 10.20
CA ASP A 112 -5.73 2.87 9.56
C ASP A 112 -5.10 3.83 10.59
N THR A 113 -5.68 3.92 11.79
CA THR A 113 -5.12 4.78 12.85
C THR A 113 -3.83 4.25 13.45
N VAL A 114 -3.55 2.95 13.36
CA VAL A 114 -2.37 2.31 13.96
C VAL A 114 -1.30 1.91 12.93
N CYS A 115 -1.68 1.76 11.67
CA CYS A 115 -0.78 1.33 10.60
C CYS A 115 0.37 2.35 10.40
N PRO A 116 1.65 1.95 10.55
CA PRO A 116 2.79 2.86 10.36
C PRO A 116 2.83 3.53 8.98
N TYR A 117 2.34 2.83 7.94
CA TYR A 117 2.26 3.36 6.59
C TYR A 117 1.21 4.44 6.47
N SER A 118 0.00 4.19 6.97
CA SER A 118 -1.07 5.18 7.02
C SER A 118 -0.61 6.44 7.76
N HIS A 119 0.08 6.30 8.90
CA HIS A 119 0.69 7.44 9.60
C HIS A 119 1.68 8.22 8.74
N ALA A 120 2.57 7.54 8.02
CA ALA A 120 3.61 8.18 7.23
C ALA A 120 3.06 8.97 6.03
N VAL A 121 1.96 8.52 5.43
CA VAL A 121 1.42 9.10 4.19
C VAL A 121 0.18 9.96 4.39
N ARG A 122 -0.39 10.01 5.60
CA ARG A 122 -1.59 10.80 5.93
C ARG A 122 -1.41 12.26 5.54
N GLY A 123 -2.31 12.76 4.70
CA GLY A 123 -2.31 14.14 4.22
C GLY A 123 -1.29 14.43 3.10
N ASN A 124 -0.49 13.44 2.69
CA ASN A 124 0.50 13.58 1.60
C ASN A 124 0.02 12.92 0.30
N ILE A 125 -0.75 11.84 0.39
CA ILE A 125 -1.27 11.08 -0.76
C ILE A 125 -2.74 10.72 -0.55
N GLU A 126 -3.48 10.43 -1.63
CA GLU A 126 -4.82 9.82 -1.51
C GLU A 126 -4.69 8.34 -1.14
N VAL A 127 -5.38 7.94 -0.07
CA VAL A 127 -5.53 6.54 0.35
C VAL A 127 -7.01 6.23 0.41
N ARG A 128 -7.46 5.28 -0.40
CA ARG A 128 -8.84 4.78 -0.46
C ARG A 128 -8.89 3.39 0.16
N LEU A 129 -9.82 3.18 1.09
CA LEU A 129 -10.07 1.89 1.72
C LEU A 129 -11.42 1.38 1.21
N GLU A 130 -11.43 0.26 0.49
CA GLU A 130 -12.64 -0.37 -0.05
C GLU A 130 -12.88 -1.68 0.68
N VAL A 131 -13.90 -1.74 1.53
CA VAL A 131 -14.21 -2.91 2.36
C VAL A 131 -15.28 -3.77 1.68
N THR A 132 -15.04 -5.07 1.62
CA THR A 132 -16.00 -6.09 1.16
C THR A 132 -16.16 -7.15 2.25
N THR A 133 -17.39 -7.60 2.47
CA THR A 133 -17.73 -8.67 3.43
C THR A 133 -18.34 -9.89 2.73
N GLU A 134 -18.36 -9.90 1.39
CA GLU A 134 -18.89 -10.99 0.58
C GLU A 134 -17.85 -12.12 0.47
N ALA A 135 -18.35 -13.37 0.39
CA ALA A 135 -17.54 -14.59 0.29
C ALA A 135 -17.28 -15.01 -1.17
#